data_AF-A0A3N5XV07-F1
#
_entry.id   AF-A0A3N5XV07-F1
#
_cell.length_a   1.000
_cell.length_b   1.000
_cell.length_c   1.000
_cell.angle_alpha   90.00
_cell.angle_beta   90.00
_cell.angle_gamma   90.00
#
_symmetry.space_group_name_H-M   'P 1'
#
loop_
_entity.id
_entity.type
_entity.pdbx_description
1 polymer ?
#
loop_
_entity_poly.entity_id
_entity_poly.type
_entity_poly.pdbx_seq_one_letter_code
_entity_poly.pdbx_strand_id
1 'polypeptide(L)'
;GRDKIFGAGAEYGKAISDGVPVWRAGANLTTRLMTEAPLVFGGKTLPAGEYSVFVDLKEGNWTLVFSKQPFQQKYDPQDKVNTFGSYNYDPAQDVLRVPMTLAKSPYSVDQFTIGFVDMTQQGGKLAMWWEKEFSTAAFTVGQ
;
A
#
# COMPACT_ATOMS: atom_id res chain seq x y z
N GLY A 1 -0.97 20.39 11.29
CA GLY A 1 -1.23 19.05 10.75
C GLY A 1 -1.06 18.03 11.84
N ARG A 2 -1.66 16.85 11.66
CA ARG A 2 -1.41 15.69 12.54
C ARG A 2 0.07 15.35 12.54
N ASP A 3 0.60 14.86 13.65
CA ASP A 3 2.00 14.43 13.77
C ASP A 3 2.12 12.99 14.27
N LYS A 4 3.23 12.34 13.93
CA LYS A 4 3.60 11.00 14.42
C LYS A 4 2.57 9.91 14.12
N ILE A 5 1.87 10.00 12.98
CA ILE A 5 0.83 9.02 12.60
C ILE A 5 1.41 7.60 12.52
N PHE A 6 2.67 7.48 12.07
CA PHE A 6 3.36 6.21 11.94
C PHE A 6 4.09 5.78 13.22
N GLY A 7 4.10 6.57 14.29
CA GLY A 7 4.91 6.27 15.48
C GLY A 7 6.42 6.37 15.25
N ALA A 8 7.22 5.73 16.11
CA ALA A 8 8.68 5.70 16.03
C ALA A 8 9.25 4.45 16.73
N GLY A 9 10.44 4.03 16.33
CA GLY A 9 11.15 2.90 16.93
C GLY A 9 10.33 1.62 16.97
N ALA A 10 10.28 0.96 18.12
CA ALA A 10 9.55 -0.28 18.29
C ALA A 10 8.02 -0.15 18.08
N GLU A 11 7.48 1.06 18.15
CA GLU A 11 6.04 1.32 17.97
C GLU A 11 5.69 1.76 16.54
N TYR A 12 6.67 1.83 15.64
CA TYR A 12 6.43 2.27 14.27
C TYR A 12 5.42 1.36 13.55
N GLY A 13 4.38 1.96 12.98
CA GLY A 13 3.32 1.28 12.24
C GLY A 13 2.28 0.54 13.10
N LYS A 14 2.49 0.34 14.41
CA LYS A 14 1.58 -0.49 15.22
C LYS A 14 0.18 0.06 15.35
N ALA A 15 0.04 1.35 15.66
CA ALA A 15 -1.26 1.99 15.86
C ALA A 15 -2.07 2.06 14.56
N ILE A 16 -1.43 2.39 13.45
CA ILE A 16 -2.09 2.54 12.15
C ILE A 16 -2.49 1.18 11.52
N SER A 17 -1.71 0.14 11.79
CA SER A 17 -2.02 -1.24 11.39
C SER A 17 -3.03 -1.91 12.31
N ASP A 18 -3.31 -1.38 13.50
CA ASP A 18 -4.28 -1.94 14.45
C ASP A 18 -4.02 -3.42 14.79
N GLY A 19 -2.76 -3.74 15.12
CA GLY A 19 -2.37 -5.08 15.56
C GLY A 19 -2.24 -6.14 14.46
N VAL A 20 -2.52 -5.81 13.19
CA VAL A 20 -2.27 -6.71 12.06
C VAL A 20 -0.89 -6.43 11.42
N PRO A 21 -0.28 -7.39 10.69
CA PRO A 21 1.11 -7.26 10.25
C PRO A 21 1.33 -6.26 9.09
N VAL A 22 0.28 -5.81 8.41
CA VAL A 22 0.37 -4.85 7.29
C VAL A 22 -0.67 -3.74 7.42
N TRP A 23 -0.33 -2.54 7.01
CA TRP A 23 -1.27 -1.42 6.96
C TRP A 23 -2.10 -1.44 5.68
N ARG A 24 -3.40 -1.15 5.81
CA ARG A 24 -4.39 -1.13 4.70
C ARG A 24 -4.23 0.02 3.71
N ALA A 25 -3.24 0.89 3.91
CA ALA A 25 -3.02 2.08 3.08
C ALA A 25 -4.33 2.83 2.79
N GLY A 26 -5.09 3.16 3.84
CA GLY A 26 -6.47 3.63 3.70
C GLY A 26 -7.19 3.72 5.04
N ALA A 27 -8.49 4.02 4.99
CA ALA A 27 -9.30 4.31 6.18
C ALA A 27 -9.95 3.06 6.80
N ASN A 28 -10.87 2.39 6.12
CA ASN A 28 -11.58 1.21 6.66
C ASN A 28 -11.58 0.05 5.67
N LEU A 29 -12.11 0.28 4.47
CA LEU A 29 -12.14 -0.73 3.41
C LEU A 29 -10.74 -1.05 2.89
N THR A 30 -10.57 -2.26 2.37
CA THR A 30 -9.35 -2.69 1.70
C THR A 30 -9.10 -1.79 0.50
N THR A 31 -7.93 -1.14 0.45
CA THR A 31 -7.50 -0.38 -0.72
C THR A 31 -7.24 -1.35 -1.87
N ARG A 32 -7.71 -1.01 -3.06
CA ARG A 32 -7.59 -1.85 -4.26
C ARG A 32 -6.88 -1.09 -5.37
N LEU A 33 -6.08 -1.82 -6.13
CA LEU A 33 -5.50 -1.36 -7.39
C LEU A 33 -5.99 -2.28 -8.51
N MET A 34 -6.57 -1.69 -9.55
CA MET A 34 -6.86 -2.38 -10.79
C MET A 34 -5.93 -1.85 -11.88
N THR A 35 -5.35 -2.76 -12.65
CA THR A 35 -4.52 -2.43 -13.82
C THR A 35 -4.94 -3.28 -15.01
N GLU A 36 -5.08 -2.64 -16.17
CA GLU A 36 -5.48 -3.29 -17.43
C GLU A 36 -4.27 -3.84 -18.20
N ALA A 37 -3.07 -3.42 -17.84
CA ALA A 37 -1.82 -3.89 -18.40
C ALA A 37 -0.93 -4.50 -17.31
N PRO A 38 -0.03 -5.44 -17.66
CA PRO A 38 1.02 -5.86 -16.74
C PRO A 38 1.86 -4.64 -16.32
N LEU A 39 2.20 -4.56 -15.03
CA LEU A 39 3.11 -3.54 -14.49
C LEU A 39 4.38 -4.22 -13.99
N VAL A 40 5.54 -3.63 -14.22
CA VAL A 40 6.82 -4.17 -13.77
C VAL A 40 7.39 -3.27 -12.69
N PHE A 41 7.56 -3.82 -11.49
CA PHE A 41 8.17 -3.14 -10.34
C PHE A 41 9.49 -3.82 -10.01
N GLY A 42 10.61 -3.07 -10.08
CA GLY A 42 11.92 -3.61 -9.73
C GLY A 42 12.29 -4.91 -10.47
N GLY A 43 11.89 -5.04 -11.74
CA GLY A 43 12.12 -6.22 -12.57
C GLY A 43 11.14 -7.39 -12.35
N LYS A 44 10.16 -7.25 -11.45
CA LYS A 44 9.11 -8.26 -11.23
C LYS A 44 7.79 -7.80 -11.84
N THR A 45 7.14 -8.69 -12.58
CA THR A 45 5.86 -8.42 -13.23
C THR A 45 4.69 -8.67 -12.28
N LEU A 46 3.84 -7.67 -12.11
CA LEU A 46 2.47 -7.77 -11.63
C LEU A 46 1.57 -7.88 -12.86
N PRO A 47 0.89 -9.02 -13.09
CA PRO A 47 -0.03 -9.17 -14.22
C PRO A 47 -1.16 -8.12 -14.22
N ALA A 48 -1.83 -7.97 -15.36
CA ALA A 48 -3.09 -7.23 -15.42
C ALA A 48 -4.12 -7.90 -14.50
N GLY A 49 -4.89 -7.10 -13.77
CA GLY A 49 -5.87 -7.60 -12.81
C GLY A 49 -6.20 -6.61 -11.69
N GLU A 50 -6.96 -7.09 -10.72
CA GLU A 50 -7.32 -6.37 -9.50
C GLU A 50 -6.63 -6.99 -8.29
N TYR A 51 -6.06 -6.14 -7.44
CA TYR A 51 -5.28 -6.53 -6.27
C TYR A 51 -5.68 -5.72 -5.05
N SER A 52 -5.70 -6.39 -3.91
CA SER A 52 -5.67 -5.73 -2.60
C SER A 52 -4.28 -5.14 -2.37
N VAL A 53 -4.22 -3.91 -1.86
CA VAL A 53 -2.99 -3.15 -1.64
C VAL A 53 -2.75 -2.95 -0.15
N PHE A 54 -1.57 -3.33 0.31
CA PHE A 54 -1.11 -3.12 1.68
C PHE A 54 0.28 -2.48 1.71
N VAL A 55 0.68 -2.02 2.88
CA VAL A 55 2.05 -1.57 3.15
C VAL A 55 2.57 -2.26 4.40
N ASP A 56 3.68 -3.00 4.26
CA ASP A 56 4.49 -3.45 5.40
C ASP A 56 5.36 -2.27 5.84
N LEU A 57 5.06 -1.76 7.03
CA LEU A 57 5.65 -0.55 7.59
C LEU A 57 6.85 -0.92 8.46
N LYS A 58 8.05 -0.53 8.03
CA LYS A 58 9.23 -0.44 8.88
C LYS A 58 9.76 0.98 8.81
N GLU A 59 10.26 1.48 9.93
CA GLU A 59 10.77 2.85 10.00
C GLU A 59 11.91 3.03 8.99
N GLY A 60 11.74 3.98 8.05
CA GLY A 60 12.69 4.22 6.96
C GLY A 60 12.70 3.16 5.85
N ASN A 61 11.84 2.15 5.89
CA ASN A 61 11.76 1.11 4.86
C ASN A 61 10.33 0.57 4.69
N TRP A 62 9.56 1.18 3.80
CA TRP A 62 8.21 0.70 3.48
C TRP A 62 8.25 -0.29 2.33
N THR A 63 7.43 -1.32 2.42
CA THR A 63 7.23 -2.27 1.32
C THR A 63 5.77 -2.28 0.90
N LEU A 64 5.52 -1.90 -0.36
CA LEU A 64 4.22 -2.01 -0.99
C LEU A 64 3.93 -3.48 -1.28
N VAL A 65 2.74 -3.94 -0.93
CA VAL A 65 2.31 -5.33 -1.08
C VAL A 65 1.07 -5.38 -1.96
N PHE A 66 1.13 -6.20 -3.01
CA PHE A 66 0.00 -6.55 -3.86
C PHE A 66 -0.42 -7.98 -3.54
N SER A 67 -1.69 -8.17 -3.19
CA SER A 67 -2.27 -9.46 -2.83
C SER A 67 -3.49 -9.77 -3.69
N LYS A 68 -3.66 -11.04 -4.05
CA LYS A 68 -4.87 -11.55 -4.72
C LYS A 68 -5.96 -11.94 -3.73
N GLN A 69 -5.76 -11.69 -2.43
CA GLN A 69 -6.76 -12.03 -1.43
C GLN A 69 -8.04 -11.21 -1.67
N PRO A 70 -9.21 -11.88 -1.72
CA PRO A 70 -10.49 -11.21 -1.86
C PRO A 70 -10.77 -10.24 -0.70
N PHE A 71 -11.68 -9.30 -0.92
CA PHE A 71 -12.05 -8.26 0.03
C PHE A 71 -13.56 -8.23 0.26
N GLN A 72 -13.95 -7.70 1.41
CA GLN A 72 -15.33 -7.49 1.80
C GLN A 72 -15.79 -6.10 1.33
N GLN A 73 -16.95 -6.02 0.67
CA GLN A 73 -17.58 -4.73 0.33
C GLN A 73 -18.20 -4.05 1.56
N LYS A 74 -18.61 -4.85 2.54
CA LYS A 74 -19.15 -4.41 3.83
C LYS A 74 -18.59 -5.32 4.90
N TYR A 75 -18.32 -4.77 6.07
CA TYR A 75 -17.81 -5.53 7.20
C TYR A 75 -18.77 -6.65 7.60
N ASP A 76 -18.29 -7.88 7.56
CA ASP A 76 -18.92 -9.07 8.12
C ASP A 76 -17.93 -9.75 9.08
N PRO A 77 -18.18 -9.73 10.40
CA PRO A 77 -17.29 -10.36 11.37
C PRO A 77 -17.24 -11.89 11.24
N GLN A 78 -18.18 -12.53 10.55
CA GLN A 78 -18.19 -13.99 10.32
C GLN A 78 -17.31 -14.40 9.14
N ASP A 79 -17.01 -13.46 8.24
CA ASP A 79 -16.09 -13.70 7.13
C ASP A 79 -14.63 -13.64 7.62
N LYS A 80 -13.99 -14.81 7.62
CA LYS A 80 -12.59 -15.00 8.05
C LYS A 80 -11.63 -15.20 6.87
N VAL A 81 -12.13 -15.11 5.64
CA VAL A 81 -11.36 -15.40 4.42
C VAL A 81 -11.05 -14.10 3.69
N ASN A 82 -12.05 -13.24 3.52
CA ASN A 82 -11.90 -11.99 2.79
C ASN A 82 -11.38 -10.89 3.72
N THR A 83 -10.57 -9.99 3.17
CA THR A 83 -10.02 -8.85 3.90
C THR A 83 -11.05 -7.75 4.09
N PHE A 84 -11.04 -7.11 5.26
CA PHE A 84 -11.69 -5.82 5.47
C PHE A 84 -10.65 -4.86 6.02
N GLY A 85 -10.14 -3.97 5.17
CA GLY A 85 -8.87 -3.31 5.48
C GLY A 85 -7.78 -4.38 5.44
N SER A 86 -7.04 -4.54 6.54
CA SER A 86 -5.98 -5.57 6.65
C SER A 86 -6.36 -6.76 7.53
N TYR A 87 -7.57 -6.82 8.10
CA TYR A 87 -7.98 -7.99 8.88
C TYR A 87 -8.07 -9.22 7.97
N ASN A 88 -7.81 -10.39 8.55
CA ASN A 88 -7.69 -11.69 7.85
C ASN A 88 -6.54 -11.76 6.83
N TYR A 89 -5.65 -10.76 6.77
CA TYR A 89 -4.52 -10.76 5.83
C TYR A 89 -3.71 -12.05 5.93
N ASP A 90 -3.52 -12.71 4.79
CA ASP A 90 -2.71 -13.91 4.62
C ASP A 90 -1.56 -13.65 3.63
N PRO A 91 -0.29 -13.66 4.10
CA PRO A 91 0.86 -13.44 3.23
C PRO A 91 1.01 -14.50 2.14
N ALA A 92 0.39 -15.68 2.25
CA ALA A 92 0.39 -16.68 1.17
C ALA A 92 -0.41 -16.23 -0.06
N GLN A 93 -1.24 -15.19 0.07
CA GLN A 93 -1.97 -14.57 -1.04
C GLN A 93 -1.20 -13.39 -1.68
N ASP A 94 -0.03 -13.03 -1.17
CA ASP A 94 0.80 -11.99 -1.78
C ASP A 94 1.28 -12.43 -3.17
N VAL A 95 1.14 -11.54 -4.13
CA VAL A 95 1.63 -11.71 -5.51
C VAL A 95 2.98 -11.02 -5.66
N LEU A 96 3.13 -9.82 -5.08
CA LEU A 96 4.34 -9.03 -5.22
C LEU A 96 4.56 -8.12 -4.01
N ARG A 97 5.83 -8.02 -3.59
CA ARG A 97 6.31 -7.09 -2.59
C ARG A 97 7.38 -6.18 -3.20
N VAL A 98 7.19 -4.88 -3.09
CA VAL A 98 8.00 -3.84 -3.74
C VAL A 98 8.53 -2.86 -2.69
N PRO A 99 9.86 -2.78 -2.49
CA PRO A 99 10.44 -1.72 -1.66
C PRO A 99 10.08 -0.34 -2.21
N MET A 100 9.64 0.56 -1.33
CA MET A 100 9.31 1.93 -1.69
C MET A 100 10.48 2.86 -1.39
N THR A 101 10.65 3.89 -2.21
CA THR A 101 11.52 5.02 -1.88
C THR A 101 10.77 5.96 -0.95
N LEU A 102 11.37 6.30 0.19
CA LEU A 102 10.83 7.25 1.16
C LEU A 102 11.53 8.60 1.06
N ALA A 103 10.75 9.66 1.24
CA ALA A 103 11.20 11.03 1.35
C ALA A 103 10.32 11.79 2.34
N LYS A 104 10.86 12.90 2.86
CA LYS A 104 10.10 13.80 3.73
C LYS A 104 9.74 15.09 3.04
N SER A 105 8.48 15.49 3.14
CA SER A 105 7.98 16.78 2.70
C SER A 105 8.18 17.84 3.79
N PRO A 106 8.54 19.09 3.42
CA PRO A 106 8.54 20.21 4.37
C PRO A 106 7.12 20.57 4.84
N TYR A 107 6.11 20.25 4.04
CA TYR A 107 4.70 20.51 4.32
C TYR A 107 3.96 19.22 4.72
N SER A 108 3.08 19.34 5.72
CA SER A 108 2.23 18.24 6.17
C SER A 108 0.99 18.13 5.28
N VAL A 109 0.67 16.93 4.82
CA VAL A 109 -0.58 16.59 4.16
C VAL A 109 -1.52 15.94 5.17
N ASP A 110 -2.66 16.55 5.46
CA ASP A 110 -3.60 16.02 6.46
C ASP A 110 -4.47 14.88 5.90
N GLN A 111 -4.81 14.93 4.61
CA GLN A 111 -5.57 13.89 3.92
C GLN A 111 -4.62 12.88 3.27
N PHE A 112 -4.66 11.64 3.74
CA PHE A 112 -3.93 10.55 3.09
C PHE A 112 -4.28 10.47 1.61
N THR A 113 -3.26 10.54 0.76
CA THR A 113 -3.41 10.60 -0.69
C THR A 113 -2.64 9.46 -1.33
N ILE A 114 -3.26 8.75 -2.27
CA ILE A 114 -2.61 7.81 -3.17
C ILE A 114 -2.79 8.35 -4.59
N GLY A 115 -1.74 8.34 -5.39
CA GLY A 115 -1.81 8.82 -6.77
C GLY A 115 -0.72 8.24 -7.66
N PHE A 116 -0.92 8.40 -8.96
CA PHE A 116 0.11 8.13 -9.96
C PHE A 116 0.82 9.43 -10.33
N VAL A 117 2.15 9.42 -10.29
CA VAL A 117 2.98 10.59 -10.59
C VAL A 117 4.11 10.23 -11.55
N ASP A 118 4.72 11.27 -12.12
CA ASP A 118 5.81 11.13 -13.11
C ASP A 118 5.45 10.18 -14.26
N MET A 119 4.19 10.25 -14.71
CA MET A 119 3.64 9.35 -15.72
C MET A 119 4.19 9.67 -17.11
N THR A 120 4.55 8.60 -17.82
CA THR A 120 4.99 8.57 -19.22
C THR A 120 4.26 7.44 -19.94
N GLN A 121 4.47 7.29 -21.25
CA GLN A 121 3.93 6.14 -21.99
C GLN A 121 4.53 4.80 -21.52
N GLN A 122 5.73 4.82 -20.93
CA GLN A 122 6.46 3.63 -20.52
C GLN A 122 6.19 3.24 -19.06
N GLY A 123 5.56 4.10 -18.26
CA GLY A 123 5.39 3.86 -16.82
C GLY A 123 5.29 5.13 -16.00
N GLY A 124 5.47 5.00 -14.69
CA GLY A 124 5.45 6.12 -13.74
C GLY A 124 5.73 5.64 -12.33
N LYS A 125 5.18 6.33 -11.33
CA LYS A 125 5.32 5.97 -9.92
C LYS A 125 3.95 5.93 -9.24
N LEU A 126 3.68 4.85 -8.51
CA LEU A 126 2.62 4.86 -7.51
C LEU A 126 3.16 5.57 -6.27
N ALA A 127 2.44 6.58 -5.80
CA ALA A 127 2.86 7.45 -4.74
C ALA A 127 1.83 7.48 -3.60
N MET A 128 2.32 7.57 -2.37
CA MET A 128 1.48 7.76 -1.18
C MET A 128 2.04 8.89 -0.33
N TRP A 129 1.16 9.76 0.19
CA TRP A 129 1.54 10.87 1.07
C TRP A 129 0.63 10.93 2.28
N TRP A 130 1.22 11.01 3.47
CA TRP A 130 0.52 11.42 4.68
C TRP A 130 1.46 12.11 5.65
N GLU A 131 0.97 13.11 6.38
CA GLU A 131 1.81 13.92 7.24
C GLU A 131 2.97 14.47 6.38
N LYS A 132 4.21 14.24 6.79
CA LYS A 132 5.41 14.60 6.06
C LYS A 132 6.01 13.42 5.32
N GLU A 133 5.47 12.21 5.48
CA GLU A 133 5.98 11.03 4.80
C GLU A 133 5.46 10.99 3.36
N PHE A 134 6.40 10.83 2.44
CA PHE A 134 6.16 10.61 1.03
C PHE A 134 6.82 9.30 0.62
N SER A 135 6.06 8.41 0.00
CA SER A 135 6.58 7.14 -0.51
C SER A 135 6.26 6.95 -1.99
N THR A 136 7.18 6.34 -2.73
CA THR A 136 6.97 6.01 -4.16
C THR A 136 7.44 4.61 -4.50
N ALA A 137 6.69 3.93 -5.36
CA ALA A 137 7.10 2.71 -6.05
C ALA A 137 7.07 2.95 -7.57
N ALA A 138 8.24 2.94 -8.20
CA ALA A 138 8.36 3.10 -9.65
C ALA A 138 7.93 1.82 -10.38
N PHE A 139 7.25 1.99 -11.50
CA PHE A 139 6.85 0.91 -12.39
C PHE A 139 7.00 1.28 -13.85
N THR A 140 7.18 0.26 -14.68
CA THR A 140 6.99 0.37 -16.14
C THR A 140 5.78 -0.45 -16.57
N VAL A 141 5.20 -0.11 -17.71
CA VAL A 141 4.20 -0.96 -18.37
C VAL A 141 4.94 -2.15 -19.00
N GLY A 142 4.53 -3.36 -18.65
CA GLY A 142 5.05 -4.59 -19.25
C GLY A 142 4.52 -4.76 -20.67
N GLN A 143 5.29 -5.48 -21.50
CA GLN A 143 4.84 -5.92 -22.82
C GLN A 143 3.84 -7.08 -22.71
#